data_AF-A0A849EAM2-F1
#
_entry.id   AF-A0A849EAM2-F1
#
_cell.length_a   1.000
_cell.length_b   1.000
_cell.length_c   1.000
_cell.angle_alpha   90.00
_cell.angle_beta   90.00
_cell.angle_gamma   90.00
#
_symmetry.space_group_name_H-M   'P 1'
#
loop_
_entity.id
_entity.type
_entity.pdbx_description
1 polymer ?
#
loop_
_entity_poly.entity_id
_entity_poly.type
_entity_poly.pdbx_seq_one_letter_code
_entity_poly.pdbx_strand_id
1 'polypeptide(L)'
;MTEKTTTSSAPQAAIDAAGELPKTAMDFAGRYSADAIKTLTHCQGKYAAFINQRLSEDFAMPERLSGCKTPMEIMDVWSDFYSTAMSNYMDHARNLAETGTEAVEEFVREVEVEAEEMAQTTGKVLKAANANDGTKAA
;
A
#
# COMPACT_ATOMS: atom_id res chain seq x y z
N MET A 1 -3.82 5.11 63.44
CA MET A 1 -4.52 4.75 62.19
C MET A 1 -3.71 5.32 61.04
N THR A 2 -2.91 4.49 60.39
CA THR A 2 -2.17 4.86 59.18
C THR A 2 -2.53 3.82 58.13
N GLU A 3 -3.55 4.15 57.33
CA GLU A 3 -3.88 3.42 56.11
C GLU A 3 -2.69 3.54 55.17
N LYS A 4 -2.00 2.42 54.97
CA LYS A 4 -0.93 2.30 53.99
C LYS A 4 -1.60 1.94 52.67
N THR A 5 -1.72 2.93 51.79
CA THR A 5 -2.26 2.77 50.43
C THR A 5 -1.41 1.75 49.68
N THR A 6 -1.91 0.54 49.50
CA THR A 6 -1.29 -0.48 48.67
C THR A 6 -1.63 -0.19 47.22
N THR A 7 -0.94 0.76 46.60
CA THR A 7 -0.87 0.83 45.14
C THR A 7 -0.04 -0.37 44.68
N SER A 8 -0.73 -1.42 44.24
CA SER A 8 -0.14 -2.57 43.55
C SER A 8 0.52 -2.07 42.26
N SER A 9 1.82 -1.72 42.32
CA SER A 9 2.58 -1.43 41.12
C SER A 9 2.72 -2.72 40.34
N ALA A 10 2.08 -2.81 39.17
CA ALA A 10 2.48 -3.79 38.18
C ALA A 10 4.02 -3.72 38.03
N PRO A 11 4.75 -4.84 38.02
CA PRO A 11 6.20 -4.82 37.88
C PRO A 11 6.58 -4.08 36.61
N GLN A 12 7.61 -3.25 36.65
CA GLN A 12 8.06 -2.43 35.52
C GLN A 12 8.19 -3.25 34.21
N ALA A 13 8.67 -4.49 34.30
CA ALA A 13 8.78 -5.41 33.16
C ALA A 13 7.43 -5.75 32.48
N ALA A 14 6.33 -5.82 33.22
CA ALA A 14 4.99 -6.04 32.66
C ALA A 14 4.43 -4.77 32.01
N ILE A 15 4.78 -3.59 32.56
CA ILE A 15 4.43 -2.29 31.98
C ILE A 15 5.23 -2.06 30.69
N ASP A 16 6.53 -2.34 30.70
CA ASP A 16 7.42 -2.23 29.54
C ASP A 16 6.97 -3.18 28.43
N ALA A 17 6.67 -4.44 28.76
CA ALA A 17 6.17 -5.42 27.79
C ALA A 17 4.78 -5.07 27.24
N ALA A 18 3.89 -4.48 28.05
CA ALA A 18 2.59 -3.98 27.59
C ALA A 18 2.74 -2.75 26.67
N GLY A 19 3.83 -1.99 26.77
CA GLY A 19 4.16 -0.87 25.88
C GLY A 19 4.63 -1.30 24.48
N GLU A 20 5.14 -2.53 24.33
CA GLU A 20 5.61 -3.05 23.04
C GLU A 20 4.45 -3.35 22.07
N LEU A 21 3.27 -3.76 22.56
CA LEU A 21 2.09 -4.05 21.73
C LEU A 21 1.59 -2.81 20.95
N PRO A 22 1.31 -1.66 21.60
CA PRO A 22 0.96 -0.42 20.90
C PRO A 22 2.04 0.04 19.94
N LYS A 23 3.33 -0.17 20.28
CA LYS A 23 4.46 0.23 19.44
C LYS A 23 4.52 -0.59 18.14
N THR A 24 4.43 -1.92 18.24
CA THR A 24 4.37 -2.82 17.07
C THR A 24 3.21 -2.44 16.14
N ALA A 25 2.01 -2.22 16.68
CA ALA A 25 0.86 -1.78 15.89
C ALA A 25 1.06 -0.40 15.23
N MET A 26 1.71 0.55 15.90
CA MET A 26 2.02 1.87 15.32
C MET A 26 3.09 1.79 14.23
N ASP A 27 4.11 0.94 14.40
CA ASP A 27 5.14 0.71 13.39
C ASP A 27 4.53 0.11 12.12
N PHE A 28 3.64 -0.88 12.26
CA PHE A 28 2.87 -1.43 11.15
C PHE A 28 2.04 -0.36 10.43
N ALA A 29 1.27 0.43 11.18
CA ALA A 29 0.45 1.49 10.60
C ALA A 29 1.31 2.53 9.86
N GLY A 30 2.51 2.83 10.36
CA GLY A 30 3.48 3.69 9.70
C GLY A 30 3.99 3.14 8.37
N ARG A 31 4.42 1.87 8.35
CA ARG A 31 4.89 1.18 7.13
C ARG A 31 3.79 1.11 6.07
N TYR A 32 2.62 0.63 6.46
CA TYR A 32 1.45 0.55 5.57
C TYR A 32 1.10 1.92 4.97
N SER A 33 1.09 2.98 5.79
CA SER A 33 0.78 4.33 5.29
C SER A 33 1.81 4.80 4.25
N ALA A 34 3.09 4.49 4.45
CA ALA A 34 4.14 4.84 3.50
C ALA A 34 3.98 4.09 2.17
N ASP A 35 3.69 2.79 2.21
CA ASP A 35 3.52 1.98 1.00
C ASP A 35 2.21 2.31 0.26
N ALA A 36 1.15 2.66 0.96
CA ALA A 36 -0.07 3.19 0.35
C ALA A 36 0.21 4.49 -0.43
N ILE A 37 0.97 5.42 0.14
CA ILE A 37 1.36 6.68 -0.53
C ILE A 37 2.25 6.40 -1.75
N LYS A 38 3.19 5.47 -1.62
CA LYS A 38 4.08 5.05 -2.71
C LYS A 38 3.29 4.45 -3.87
N THR A 39 2.35 3.55 -3.58
CA THR A 39 1.44 2.95 -4.57
C THR A 39 0.61 4.02 -5.26
N LEU A 40 0.00 4.93 -4.49
CA LEU A 40 -0.81 6.02 -5.05
C LEU A 40 0.02 6.92 -5.98
N THR A 41 1.24 7.27 -5.56
CA THR A 41 2.16 8.07 -6.37
C THR A 41 2.55 7.35 -7.67
N HIS A 42 2.76 6.03 -7.60
CA HIS A 42 3.06 5.23 -8.77
C HIS A 42 1.89 5.16 -9.76
N CYS A 43 0.67 4.95 -9.26
CA CYS A 43 -0.56 5.02 -10.06
C CYS A 43 -0.73 6.39 -10.72
N GLN A 44 -0.50 7.48 -9.98
CA GLN A 44 -0.57 8.84 -10.50
C GLN A 44 0.45 9.06 -11.63
N GLY A 45 1.68 8.57 -11.47
CA GLY A 45 2.71 8.64 -12.51
C GLY A 45 2.30 7.90 -13.79
N LYS A 46 1.77 6.68 -13.66
CA LYS A 46 1.25 5.89 -14.80
C LYS A 46 0.09 6.61 -15.50
N TYR A 47 -0.83 7.20 -14.73
CA TYR A 47 -1.95 7.97 -15.28
C TYR A 47 -1.49 9.23 -16.03
N ALA A 48 -0.56 10.00 -15.46
CA ALA A 48 -0.02 11.19 -16.10
C ALA A 48 0.71 10.85 -17.41
N ALA A 49 1.49 9.76 -17.43
CA ALA A 49 2.15 9.27 -18.64
C ALA A 49 1.13 8.90 -19.73
N PHE A 50 0.07 8.19 -19.37
CA PHE A 50 -1.00 7.83 -20.29
C PHE A 50 -1.70 9.07 -20.90
N ILE A 51 -2.05 10.04 -20.06
CA ILE A 51 -2.69 11.29 -20.53
C ILE A 51 -1.77 12.05 -21.48
N ASN A 52 -0.48 12.20 -21.14
CA ASN A 52 0.48 12.87 -22.01
C ASN A 52 0.62 12.17 -23.37
N GLN A 53 0.65 10.83 -23.38
CA GLN A 53 0.70 10.06 -24.62
C GLN A 53 -0.55 10.30 -25.48
N ARG A 54 -1.74 10.22 -24.88
CA ARG A 54 -3.00 10.44 -25.63
C ARG A 54 -3.13 11.85 -26.16
N LEU A 55 -2.76 12.86 -25.36
CA LEU A 55 -2.75 14.24 -25.81
C LEU A 55 -1.77 14.46 -26.97
N SER A 56 -0.59 13.83 -26.94
CA SER A 56 0.37 13.90 -28.04
C SER A 56 -0.23 13.35 -29.34
N GLU A 57 -0.92 12.21 -29.29
CA GLU A 57 -1.62 11.63 -30.43
C GLU A 57 -2.74 12.55 -30.93
N ASP A 58 -3.53 13.12 -30.02
CA ASP A 58 -4.61 14.06 -30.35
C ASP A 58 -4.07 15.32 -31.05
N PHE A 59 -2.93 15.86 -30.60
CA PHE A 59 -2.30 17.01 -31.23
C PHE A 59 -1.62 16.71 -32.56
N ALA A 60 -1.20 15.47 -32.80
CA ALA A 60 -0.64 15.06 -34.09
C ALA A 60 -1.72 14.88 -35.18
N MET A 61 -2.98 14.63 -34.78
CA MET A 61 -4.06 14.34 -35.72
C MET A 61 -4.35 15.45 -36.74
N PRO A 62 -4.46 16.74 -36.36
CA PRO A 62 -4.68 17.80 -37.34
C PRO A 62 -3.60 17.86 -38.43
N GLU A 63 -2.34 17.68 -38.06
CA GLU A 63 -1.23 17.66 -39.02
C GLU A 63 -1.35 16.47 -39.98
N ARG A 64 -1.58 15.26 -39.44
CA ARG A 64 -1.79 14.04 -40.25
C ARG A 64 -2.95 14.18 -41.23
N LEU A 65 -4.08 14.72 -40.75
CA LEU A 65 -5.26 14.95 -41.58
C LEU A 65 -5.01 16.02 -42.66
N SER A 66 -4.25 17.06 -42.34
CA SER A 66 -3.92 18.12 -43.31
C SER A 66 -3.07 17.64 -44.49
N GLY A 67 -2.31 16.56 -44.30
CA GLY A 67 -1.50 15.93 -45.34
C GLY A 67 -2.28 15.03 -46.30
N CYS A 68 -3.53 14.70 -45.99
CA CYS A 68 -4.35 13.80 -46.80
C CYS A 68 -4.83 14.50 -48.09
N LYS A 69 -4.67 13.83 -49.22
CA LYS A 69 -5.07 14.26 -50.57
C LYS A 69 -6.35 13.56 -51.03
N THR A 70 -6.71 12.44 -50.40
CA THR A 70 -7.90 11.68 -50.77
C THR A 70 -8.75 11.31 -49.55
N PRO A 71 -10.07 11.08 -49.73
CA PRO A 71 -10.92 10.58 -48.64
C PRO A 71 -10.47 9.22 -48.08
N MET A 72 -9.84 8.35 -48.89
CA MET A 72 -9.32 7.08 -48.39
C MET A 72 -8.17 7.27 -47.42
N GLU A 73 -7.24 8.19 -47.70
CA GLU A 73 -6.14 8.51 -46.77
C GLU A 73 -6.66 9.06 -45.43
N ILE A 74 -7.75 9.84 -45.47
CA ILE A 74 -8.42 10.30 -44.24
C ILE A 74 -8.95 9.10 -43.45
N MET A 75 -9.60 8.13 -44.11
CA MET A 75 -10.12 6.93 -43.45
C MET A 75 -9.00 6.09 -42.84
N ASP A 76 -7.86 5.97 -43.52
CA ASP A 76 -6.68 5.25 -43.00
C ASP A 76 -6.14 5.92 -41.73
N VAL A 77 -5.95 7.25 -41.75
CA VAL A 77 -5.52 8.02 -40.58
C VAL A 77 -6.48 7.85 -39.40
N TRP A 78 -7.79 7.89 -39.64
CA TRP A 78 -8.79 7.67 -38.59
C TRP A 78 -8.76 6.24 -38.04
N SER A 79 -8.68 5.23 -38.92
CA SER A 79 -8.60 3.84 -38.52
C SER A 79 -7.39 3.58 -37.63
N ASP A 80 -6.23 4.09 -38.04
CA ASP A 80 -4.98 3.98 -37.27
C ASP A 80 -5.11 4.67 -35.91
N PHE A 81 -5.68 5.88 -35.87
CA PHE A 81 -5.89 6.61 -34.63
C PHE A 81 -6.78 5.85 -33.64
N TYR A 82 -7.91 5.33 -34.09
CA TYR A 82 -8.84 4.60 -33.22
C TYR A 82 -8.27 3.26 -32.76
N SER A 83 -7.59 2.52 -33.65
CA SER A 83 -6.91 1.28 -33.30
C SER A 83 -5.84 1.52 -32.22
N THR A 84 -5.01 2.55 -32.44
CA THR A 84 -3.96 2.97 -31.50
C THR A 84 -4.57 3.43 -30.17
N ALA A 85 -5.63 4.24 -30.20
CA ALA A 85 -6.32 4.67 -28.99
C ALA A 85 -6.84 3.47 -28.19
N MET A 86 -7.51 2.51 -28.84
CA MET A 86 -8.02 1.31 -28.18
C MET A 86 -6.90 0.52 -27.49
N SER A 87 -5.78 0.28 -28.19
CA SER A 87 -4.62 -0.39 -27.58
C SER A 87 -4.12 0.37 -26.36
N ASN A 88 -3.91 1.69 -26.47
CA ASN A 88 -3.42 2.51 -25.36
C ASN A 88 -4.33 2.45 -24.14
N TYR A 89 -5.65 2.51 -24.31
CA TYR A 89 -6.60 2.38 -23.20
C TYR A 89 -6.56 1.00 -22.56
N MET A 90 -6.52 -0.07 -23.37
CA MET A 90 -6.44 -1.45 -22.87
C MET A 90 -5.14 -1.68 -22.10
N ASP A 91 -4.02 -1.21 -22.64
CA ASP A 91 -2.71 -1.36 -22.01
C ASP A 91 -2.62 -0.53 -20.72
N HIS A 92 -3.19 0.68 -20.69
CA HIS A 92 -3.25 1.46 -19.47
C HIS A 92 -4.11 0.79 -18.39
N ALA A 93 -5.28 0.26 -18.76
CA ALA A 93 -6.15 -0.47 -17.84
C ALA A 93 -5.46 -1.72 -17.28
N ARG A 94 -4.75 -2.49 -18.13
CA ARG A 94 -3.94 -3.64 -17.70
C ARG A 94 -2.86 -3.22 -16.71
N ASN A 95 -2.06 -2.22 -17.06
CA ASN A 95 -0.98 -1.74 -16.19
C ASN A 95 -1.49 -1.25 -14.83
N LEU A 96 -2.65 -0.61 -14.78
CA LEU A 96 -3.26 -0.15 -13.53
C LEU A 96 -3.77 -1.32 -12.70
N ALA A 97 -4.38 -2.33 -13.34
CA ALA A 97 -4.82 -3.55 -12.66
C ALA A 97 -3.64 -4.32 -12.06
N GLU A 98 -2.55 -4.50 -12.81
CA GLU A 98 -1.30 -5.13 -12.34
C GLU A 98 -0.75 -4.40 -11.11
N THR A 99 -0.69 -3.07 -11.15
CA THR A 99 -0.24 -2.25 -10.00
C THR A 99 -1.14 -2.47 -8.77
N GLY A 100 -2.46 -2.54 -8.98
CA GLY A 100 -3.41 -2.78 -7.91
C GLY A 100 -3.25 -4.18 -7.30
N THR A 101 -3.04 -5.20 -8.13
CA THR A 101 -2.77 -6.56 -7.67
C THR A 101 -1.47 -6.64 -6.87
N GLU A 102 -0.39 -6.06 -7.37
CA GLU A 102 0.90 -5.99 -6.66
C GLU A 102 0.77 -5.35 -5.28
N ALA A 103 0.04 -4.23 -5.19
CA ALA A 103 -0.19 -3.54 -3.91
C ALA A 103 -0.99 -4.38 -2.91
N VAL A 104 -1.99 -5.14 -3.38
CA VAL A 104 -2.75 -6.05 -2.52
C VAL A 104 -1.88 -7.22 -2.06
N GLU A 105 -1.08 -7.81 -2.95
CA GLU A 105 -0.16 -8.89 -2.60
C GLU A 105 0.89 -8.45 -1.59
N GLU A 106 1.43 -7.24 -1.73
CA GLU A 106 2.36 -6.63 -0.77
C GLU A 106 1.69 -6.45 0.60
N PHE A 107 0.48 -5.89 0.63
CA PHE A 107 -0.28 -5.71 1.87
C PHE A 107 -0.56 -7.03 2.60
N VAL A 108 -1.01 -8.07 1.88
CA VAL A 108 -1.28 -9.38 2.49
C VAL A 108 -0.01 -9.94 3.13
N ARG A 109 1.13 -9.84 2.44
CA ARG A 109 2.42 -10.29 2.96
C ARG A 109 2.84 -9.52 4.21
N GLU A 110 2.63 -8.20 4.25
CA GLU A 110 2.93 -7.40 5.44
C GLU A 110 2.04 -7.78 6.62
N VAL A 111 0.75 -8.02 6.39
CA VAL A 111 -0.20 -8.45 7.44
C VAL A 111 0.21 -9.81 8.02
N GLU A 112 0.66 -10.76 7.19
CA GLU A 112 1.16 -12.06 7.65
C GLU A 112 2.37 -11.89 8.57
N VAL A 113 3.35 -11.07 8.18
CA VAL A 113 4.54 -10.78 8.99
C VAL A 113 4.15 -10.11 10.31
N GLU A 114 3.26 -9.13 10.27
CA GLU A 114 2.81 -8.41 11.46
C GLU A 114 2.03 -9.34 12.42
N ALA A 115 1.21 -10.24 11.90
CA ALA A 115 0.50 -11.22 12.71
C ALA A 115 1.47 -12.14 13.47
N GLU A 116 2.57 -12.57 12.83
CA GLU A 116 3.64 -13.32 13.47
C GLU A 116 4.37 -12.49 14.54
N GLU A 117 4.70 -11.24 14.25
CA GLU A 117 5.35 -10.32 15.20
C GLU A 117 4.48 -10.07 16.44
N MET A 118 3.18 -9.79 16.25
CA MET A 118 2.22 -9.63 17.34
C MET A 118 2.07 -10.90 18.17
N ALA A 119 2.04 -12.09 17.54
CA ALA A 119 1.97 -13.36 18.26
C ALA A 119 3.22 -13.59 19.12
N GLN A 120 4.41 -13.29 18.58
CA GLN A 120 5.67 -13.37 19.33
C GLN A 120 5.71 -12.38 20.49
N THR A 121 5.31 -11.13 20.28
CA THR A 121 5.26 -10.09 21.33
C THR A 121 4.29 -10.48 22.42
N THR A 122 3.09 -10.93 22.08
CA THR A 122 2.08 -11.41 23.03
C THR A 122 2.61 -12.60 23.85
N GLY A 123 3.30 -13.55 23.19
CA GLY A 123 3.94 -14.69 23.86
C GLY A 123 5.03 -14.27 24.85
N LYS A 124 5.82 -13.23 24.55
CA LYS A 124 6.82 -12.66 25.46
C LYS A 124 6.15 -11.99 26.67
N VAL A 125 5.10 -11.20 26.44
CA VAL A 125 4.31 -10.53 27.50
C VAL A 125 3.73 -11.55 28.47
N LEU A 126 3.09 -12.62 27.96
CA LEU A 126 2.52 -13.70 28.77
C LEU A 126 3.59 -14.43 29.60
N LYS A 127 4.75 -14.72 29.02
CA LYS A 127 5.87 -15.34 29.75
C LYS A 127 6.40 -14.43 30.86
N ALA A 128 6.55 -13.13 30.61
CA ALA A 128 6.99 -12.16 31.60
C ALA A 128 5.98 -12.01 32.75
N ALA A 129 4.68 -12.09 32.46
CA ALA A 129 3.63 -12.10 33.47
C ALA A 129 3.64 -13.38 34.34
N ASN A 130 3.76 -14.56 33.71
CA ASN A 130 3.70 -15.85 34.41
C ASN A 130 4.98 -16.20 35.20
N ALA A 131 6.15 -15.76 34.76
CA ALA A 131 7.42 -15.97 35.48
C ALA A 131 7.44 -15.33 36.88
N ASN A 132 6.48 -14.45 37.18
CA ASN A 132 6.37 -13.74 38.45
C ASN A 132 5.39 -14.40 39.44
N ASP A 133 4.43 -15.19 38.96
CA ASP A 133 3.49 -15.92 39.84
C ASP A 133 4.16 -17.12 40.52
N GLY A 134 5.15 -17.74 39.88
CA GLY A 134 5.95 -18.83 40.46
C GLY A 134 6.89 -18.39 41.59
N THR A 135 7.30 -17.13 41.63
CA THR A 135 8.25 -16.60 42.63
C THR A 135 7.57 -16.17 43.93
N LYS A 136 6.23 -16.11 43.98
CA LYS A 136 5.46 -15.81 45.21
C LYS A 136 5.07 -17.05 46.02
N ALA A 137 5.40 -18.26 45.55
CA ALA A 137 5.00 -19.53 46.18
C ALA A 137 6.12 -20.27 46.94
N ALA A 138 7.25 -19.61 47.24
CA ALA A 138 8.38 -20.20 47.98
C ALA A 138 8.69 -19.43 49.26
#